data_AF-A0A0R3TFW7-F1
#
_entry.id   AF-A0A0R3TFW7-F1
#
_cell.length_a   1.000
_cell.length_b   1.000
_cell.length_c   1.000
_cell.angle_alpha   90.00
_cell.angle_beta   90.00
_cell.angle_gamma   90.00
#
_symmetry.space_group_name_H-M   'P 1'
#
loop_
_entity.id
_entity.type
_entity.pdbx_description
1 polymer ?
#
loop_
_entity_poly.entity_id
_entity_poly.type
_entity_poly.pdbx_seq_one_letter_code
_entity_poly.pdbx_strand_id
1 'polypeptide(L)'
;MRFPVLILLLSSVYCVDRNNFKKCSDSSFCVRQRNFWPSSPEYIVDVATISNIENVIQFQLIKKSESENRLSFNLTYHNGRTFRLVLDETNPIRPRFRPRIGDSLINEPQPLPLKVQKNESKIVITASAQDKVVIETNPFKISIFSKDSMEMTINDRDLLNFERYLGPQFVNLPRPEETTTTTADTVTLPPENESESSQIPESANPTEPPPTGPVQVDWSESFNGHRDSRPYGPTSIGLDFTFHGFEHVFGIPEHADSFSLRDTNKTDPYRLFNLDVFEYELNNPMALYGSVPLMWAHKANSTVGLFINNPSEAWIDIESSREANNGGLLLNFFSKPKPVPSFVKTRWMFETGVFDIFVILADSPHSGLKSYAALTGVTPLPPLFAISHHQSRWNYRDQQEMKAVNDGYVTHYLPVDTFWLDIEYANGKRYLDWDAVKFPNPDQMVDDLTANGRKLVVIFDPHIKLDHNWPTCSQAKEGGFYVKKPGGKPTTDFDGWCWPGSSYWPDFYRGEVVNWWANLLTDGKFLSSDRMFYVWNDMNEPSVFSGAEVTIPRDTIFGGVWENRDLHNLYGLWVHNATWEGLLRRSNRSERPFVLTRAFFAGSQRTSAVWTGDNFASWEHLQVSL
;
A
#
# COMPACT_ATOMS: atom_id res chain seq x y z
N MET A 1 -35.64 15.73 51.25
CA MET A 1 -34.29 15.85 50.67
C MET A 1 -34.14 14.79 49.60
N ARG A 2 -34.26 15.16 48.31
CA ARG A 2 -34.02 14.27 47.17
C ARG A 2 -32.86 14.87 46.39
N PHE A 3 -31.71 14.19 46.39
CA PHE A 3 -30.57 14.49 45.54
C PHE A 3 -30.91 14.10 44.10
N PRO A 4 -30.76 14.98 43.09
CA PRO A 4 -30.79 14.54 41.71
C PRO A 4 -29.41 13.95 41.37
N VAL A 5 -29.42 12.71 40.90
CA VAL A 5 -28.28 12.04 40.26
C VAL A 5 -28.02 12.76 38.94
N LEU A 6 -26.86 13.41 38.84
CA LEU A 6 -26.35 13.98 37.60
C LEU A 6 -25.84 12.82 36.74
N ILE A 7 -26.60 12.44 35.71
CA ILE A 7 -26.14 11.51 34.68
C ILE A 7 -25.13 12.27 33.82
N LEU A 8 -23.84 11.93 33.99
CA LEU A 8 -22.78 12.27 33.05
C LEU A 8 -23.11 11.59 31.71
N LEU A 9 -23.57 12.39 30.75
CA LEU A 9 -23.54 12.02 29.35
C LEU A 9 -22.06 11.86 28.96
N LEU A 10 -21.63 10.60 28.84
CA LEU A 10 -20.38 10.25 28.19
C LEU A 10 -20.42 10.84 26.77
N SER A 11 -19.56 11.83 26.52
CA SER A 11 -19.23 12.24 25.16
C SER A 11 -18.65 11.03 24.45
N SER A 12 -19.43 10.45 23.53
CA SER A 12 -18.92 9.55 22.51
C SER A 12 -17.88 10.31 21.71
N VAL A 13 -16.60 10.03 21.98
CA VAL A 13 -15.50 10.44 21.10
C VAL A 13 -15.73 9.67 19.80
N TYR A 14 -15.94 10.38 18.69
CA TYR A 14 -15.93 9.78 17.37
C TYR A 14 -14.48 9.32 17.13
N CYS A 15 -14.29 8.01 17.10
CA CYS A 15 -13.02 7.36 16.80
C CYS A 15 -13.19 6.60 15.47
N VAL A 16 -12.09 6.34 14.78
CA VAL A 16 -12.06 5.43 13.62
C VAL A 16 -12.87 4.15 13.89
N ASP A 17 -13.79 3.81 13.01
CA ASP A 17 -14.47 2.52 13.08
C ASP A 17 -13.54 1.42 12.56
N ARG A 18 -12.80 0.81 13.50
CA ARG A 18 -11.86 -0.27 13.23
C ARG A 18 -12.50 -1.48 12.54
N ASN A 19 -13.83 -1.65 12.59
CA ASN A 19 -14.50 -2.77 11.90
C ASN A 19 -14.52 -2.60 10.39
N ASN A 20 -14.27 -1.39 9.87
CA ASN A 20 -14.17 -1.15 8.43
C ASN A 20 -12.81 -1.56 7.85
N PHE A 21 -11.81 -1.84 8.67
CA PHE A 21 -10.45 -2.12 8.23
C PHE A 21 -10.00 -3.48 8.72
N LYS A 22 -9.42 -4.29 7.83
CA LYS A 22 -8.96 -5.63 8.19
C LYS A 22 -7.84 -5.56 9.21
N LYS A 23 -7.94 -6.43 10.21
CA LYS A 23 -6.79 -6.90 10.99
C LYS A 23 -6.03 -7.96 10.21
N CYS A 24 -4.84 -8.33 10.67
CA CYS A 24 -4.13 -9.46 10.08
C CYS A 24 -4.97 -10.74 10.13
N SER A 25 -5.79 -10.93 11.18
CA SER A 25 -6.73 -12.06 11.31
C SER A 25 -7.81 -12.11 10.23
N ASP A 26 -8.14 -10.97 9.64
CA ASP A 26 -9.20 -10.84 8.61
C ASP A 26 -8.62 -10.88 7.19
N SER A 27 -7.29 -10.84 7.06
CA SER A 27 -6.56 -10.97 5.80
C SER A 27 -5.98 -12.37 5.69
N SER A 28 -6.55 -13.23 4.84
CA SER A 28 -6.18 -14.65 4.84
C SER A 28 -4.72 -14.90 4.51
N PHE A 29 -4.10 -14.08 3.66
CA PHE A 29 -2.69 -14.26 3.32
C PHE A 29 -1.81 -13.82 4.50
N CYS A 30 -2.20 -12.78 5.24
CA CYS A 30 -1.52 -12.42 6.49
C CYS A 30 -1.63 -13.57 7.49
N VAL A 31 -2.82 -14.16 7.68
CA VAL A 31 -3.00 -15.35 8.53
C VAL A 31 -2.10 -16.50 8.10
N ARG A 32 -2.14 -16.89 6.82
CA ARG A 32 -1.34 -18.02 6.30
C ARG A 32 0.16 -17.75 6.47
N GLN A 33 0.62 -16.55 6.12
CA GLN A 33 2.02 -16.17 6.27
C GLN A 33 2.43 -16.11 7.74
N ARG A 34 1.69 -15.42 8.62
CA ARG A 34 2.04 -15.30 10.05
C ARG A 34 2.05 -16.64 10.79
N ASN A 35 1.19 -17.58 10.38
CA ASN A 35 1.15 -18.95 10.89
C ASN A 35 2.19 -19.89 10.27
N PHE A 36 2.86 -19.50 9.18
CA PHE A 36 3.89 -20.32 8.56
C PHE A 36 5.16 -20.32 9.43
N TRP A 37 5.41 -21.46 10.07
CA TRP A 37 6.59 -21.79 10.88
C TRP A 37 6.97 -23.24 10.60
N PRO A 38 7.81 -23.51 9.59
CA PRO A 38 8.07 -24.86 9.15
C PRO A 38 8.86 -25.63 10.22
N SER A 39 8.59 -26.92 10.37
CA SER A 39 9.30 -27.79 11.32
C SER A 39 10.76 -28.06 10.92
N SER A 40 11.10 -27.81 9.66
CA SER A 40 12.46 -27.89 9.13
C SER A 40 12.62 -26.96 7.93
N PRO A 41 13.84 -26.52 7.59
CA PRO A 41 14.07 -25.62 6.45
C PRO A 41 13.60 -26.21 5.12
N GLU A 42 12.72 -25.49 4.41
CA GLU A 42 12.09 -25.97 3.17
C GLU A 42 12.90 -25.67 1.90
N TYR A 43 13.71 -24.62 1.86
CA TYR A 43 14.35 -24.16 0.63
C TYR A 43 15.84 -24.49 0.57
N ILE A 44 16.31 -24.93 -0.61
CA ILE A 44 17.72 -25.16 -0.93
C ILE A 44 18.08 -24.51 -2.26
N VAL A 45 19.36 -24.18 -2.44
CA VAL A 45 19.90 -23.70 -3.71
C VAL A 45 20.20 -24.88 -4.62
N ASP A 46 19.73 -24.82 -5.86
CA ASP A 46 20.19 -25.73 -6.92
C ASP A 46 21.58 -25.29 -7.42
N VAL A 47 22.62 -25.89 -6.85
CA VAL A 47 24.02 -25.55 -7.12
C VAL A 47 24.38 -25.69 -8.62
N ALA A 48 23.70 -26.57 -9.36
CA ALA A 48 23.93 -26.77 -10.78
C ALA A 48 23.47 -25.59 -11.64
N THR A 49 22.50 -24.81 -11.14
CA THR A 49 21.95 -23.63 -11.86
C THR A 49 22.74 -22.34 -11.61
N ILE A 50 23.73 -22.36 -10.71
CA ILE A 50 24.49 -21.16 -10.36
C ILE A 50 25.33 -20.68 -11.56
N SER A 51 25.01 -19.50 -12.04
CA SER A 51 25.73 -18.80 -13.10
C SER A 51 26.05 -17.36 -12.69
N ASN A 52 27.07 -16.78 -13.34
CA ASN A 52 27.40 -15.36 -13.25
C ASN A 52 27.53 -14.83 -14.68
N ILE A 53 26.50 -14.13 -15.14
CA ILE A 53 26.40 -13.61 -16.51
C ILE A 53 26.29 -12.09 -16.37
N GLU A 54 27.22 -11.35 -16.97
CA GLU A 54 27.21 -9.88 -16.97
C GLU A 54 27.10 -9.25 -15.56
N ASN A 55 27.76 -9.87 -14.58
CA ASN A 55 27.73 -9.48 -13.16
C ASN A 55 26.37 -9.69 -12.46
N VAL A 56 25.50 -10.51 -13.04
CA VAL A 56 24.28 -11.01 -12.43
C VAL A 56 24.52 -12.44 -11.96
N ILE A 57 24.43 -12.66 -10.66
CA ILE A 57 24.53 -14.00 -10.08
C ILE A 57 23.12 -14.58 -10.07
N GLN A 58 22.94 -15.70 -10.77
CA GLN A 58 21.62 -16.32 -10.94
C GLN A 58 21.67 -17.75 -10.46
N PHE A 59 20.62 -18.20 -9.78
CA PHE A 59 20.40 -19.60 -9.43
C PHE A 59 18.91 -19.85 -9.17
N GLN A 60 18.54 -21.12 -9.07
CA GLN A 60 17.20 -21.53 -8.70
C GLN A 60 17.16 -22.03 -7.25
N LEU A 61 16.05 -21.77 -6.57
CA LEU A 61 15.71 -22.38 -5.30
C LEU A 61 14.74 -23.54 -5.54
N ILE A 62 14.94 -24.63 -4.81
CA ILE A 62 14.05 -25.79 -4.78
C ILE A 62 13.38 -25.85 -3.41
N LYS A 63 12.05 -25.94 -3.40
CA LYS A 63 11.30 -26.29 -2.19
C LYS A 63 11.34 -27.81 -1.99
N LYS A 64 11.87 -28.30 -0.86
CA LYS A 64 12.08 -29.74 -0.59
C LYS A 64 10.79 -30.56 -0.68
N SER A 65 9.68 -30.00 -0.23
CA SER A 65 8.35 -30.62 -0.27
C SER A 65 7.76 -30.69 -1.69
N GLU A 66 8.25 -29.87 -2.62
CA GLU A 66 7.68 -29.69 -3.96
C GLU A 66 8.81 -29.42 -4.98
N SER A 67 9.56 -30.46 -5.35
CA SER A 67 10.80 -30.29 -6.15
C SER A 67 10.60 -29.73 -7.56
N GLU A 68 9.39 -29.82 -8.11
CA GLU A 68 8.99 -29.20 -9.38
C GLU A 68 8.82 -27.67 -9.27
N ASN A 69 8.67 -27.16 -8.04
CA ASN A 69 8.32 -25.78 -7.75
C ASN A 69 9.60 -24.99 -7.50
N ARG A 70 10.13 -24.43 -8.59
CA ARG A 70 11.41 -23.71 -8.62
C ARG A 70 11.21 -22.21 -8.62
N LEU A 71 11.96 -21.51 -7.78
CA LEU A 71 12.03 -20.05 -7.78
C LEU A 71 13.32 -19.63 -8.45
N SER A 72 13.27 -18.58 -9.27
CA SER A 72 14.44 -17.91 -9.80
C SER A 72 14.95 -16.87 -8.82
N PHE A 73 16.26 -16.80 -8.65
CA PHE A 73 16.91 -15.84 -7.78
C PHE A 73 18.04 -15.14 -8.52
N ASN A 74 18.00 -13.80 -8.54
CA ASN A 74 19.02 -12.97 -9.15
C ASN A 74 19.63 -12.03 -8.10
N LEU A 75 20.96 -11.94 -8.07
CA LEU A 75 21.70 -11.02 -7.22
C LEU A 75 22.61 -10.12 -8.05
N THR A 76 22.50 -8.82 -7.83
CA THR A 76 23.36 -7.78 -8.41
C THR A 76 23.86 -6.83 -7.34
N TYR A 77 24.93 -6.10 -7.64
CA TYR A 77 25.46 -5.02 -6.80
C TYR A 77 25.56 -3.74 -7.62
N HIS A 78 25.28 -2.61 -6.99
CA HIS A 78 25.11 -1.33 -7.66
C HIS A 78 25.85 -0.21 -6.95
N ASN A 79 25.95 0.94 -7.62
CA ASN A 79 26.43 2.18 -7.01
C ASN A 79 25.66 2.50 -5.71
N GLY A 80 26.35 3.17 -4.78
CA GLY A 80 25.77 3.47 -3.47
C GLY A 80 25.81 2.31 -2.46
N ARG A 81 26.66 1.29 -2.73
CA ARG A 81 26.84 0.09 -1.88
C ARG A 81 25.54 -0.68 -1.66
N THR A 82 24.84 -0.94 -2.76
CA THR A 82 23.50 -1.54 -2.75
C THR A 82 23.53 -2.92 -3.39
N PHE A 83 23.14 -3.95 -2.65
CA PHE A 83 22.77 -5.24 -3.22
C PHE A 83 21.31 -5.20 -3.67
N ARG A 84 21.01 -5.78 -4.83
CA ARG A 84 19.64 -6.06 -5.25
C ARG A 84 19.46 -7.57 -5.38
N LEU A 85 18.38 -8.08 -4.81
CA LEU A 85 18.03 -9.49 -4.77
C LEU A 85 16.60 -9.61 -5.31
N VAL A 86 16.43 -10.34 -6.40
CA VAL A 86 15.12 -10.54 -7.04
C VAL A 86 14.75 -12.01 -6.93
N LEU A 87 13.66 -12.29 -6.22
CA LEU A 87 13.06 -13.61 -6.12
C LEU A 87 11.75 -13.63 -6.91
N ASP A 88 11.64 -14.57 -7.84
CA ASP A 88 10.46 -14.73 -8.71
C ASP A 88 10.18 -16.22 -9.01
N GLU A 89 9.00 -16.51 -9.52
CA GLU A 89 8.60 -17.85 -9.93
C GLU A 89 9.21 -18.19 -11.31
N THR A 90 9.80 -19.40 -11.48
CA THR A 90 10.52 -19.73 -12.72
C THR A 90 9.58 -19.95 -13.91
N ASN A 91 8.44 -20.60 -13.69
CA ASN A 91 7.47 -20.98 -14.73
C ASN A 91 6.04 -20.68 -14.27
N PRO A 92 5.67 -19.40 -14.05
CA PRO A 92 4.35 -19.08 -13.53
C PRO A 92 3.30 -19.16 -14.65
N ILE A 93 2.06 -19.51 -14.30
CA ILE A 93 0.93 -19.53 -15.27
C ILE A 93 0.57 -18.13 -15.80
N ARG A 94 0.94 -17.08 -15.06
CA ARG A 94 0.93 -15.68 -15.49
C ARG A 94 2.11 -14.95 -14.83
N PRO A 95 2.70 -13.92 -15.45
CA PRO A 95 3.77 -13.16 -14.82
C PRO A 95 3.32 -12.54 -13.48
N ARG A 96 4.23 -12.50 -12.50
CA ARG A 96 4.03 -11.74 -11.26
C ARG A 96 4.24 -10.26 -11.52
N PHE A 97 3.47 -9.43 -10.84
CA PHE A 97 3.59 -7.99 -11.01
C PHE A 97 4.96 -7.49 -10.51
N ARG A 98 5.57 -6.62 -11.32
CA ARG A 98 6.77 -5.87 -10.98
C ARG A 98 6.56 -4.41 -11.38
N PRO A 99 6.80 -3.44 -10.48
CA PRO A 99 6.72 -2.03 -10.83
C PRO A 99 7.60 -1.70 -12.04
N ARG A 100 7.11 -0.82 -12.92
CA ARG A 100 7.84 -0.42 -14.13
C ARG A 100 8.93 0.58 -13.77
N ILE A 101 9.95 0.69 -14.62
CA ILE A 101 10.87 1.82 -14.55
C ILE A 101 10.08 3.11 -14.80
N GLY A 102 10.28 4.10 -13.94
CA GLY A 102 9.49 5.33 -13.89
C GLY A 102 8.40 5.32 -12.81
N ASP A 103 8.00 4.16 -12.30
CA ASP A 103 7.13 4.05 -11.12
C ASP A 103 7.99 4.34 -9.87
N SER A 104 8.48 3.32 -9.16
CA SER A 104 9.34 3.54 -7.99
C SER A 104 10.79 3.86 -8.36
N LEU A 105 11.37 3.06 -9.25
CA LEU A 105 12.76 3.21 -9.70
C LEU A 105 12.85 4.19 -10.87
N ILE A 106 13.77 5.14 -10.81
CA ILE A 106 13.95 6.11 -11.90
C ILE A 106 14.60 5.51 -13.14
N ASN A 107 15.46 4.50 -12.95
CA ASN A 107 16.20 3.80 -13.99
C ASN A 107 16.49 2.37 -13.51
N GLU A 108 16.77 1.46 -14.44
CA GLU A 108 17.29 0.13 -14.09
C GLU A 108 18.76 0.26 -13.61
N PRO A 109 19.08 -0.07 -12.35
CA PRO A 109 20.42 0.11 -11.82
C PRO A 109 21.44 -0.78 -12.53
N GLN A 110 22.54 -0.20 -12.98
CA GLN A 110 23.57 -0.93 -13.72
C GLN A 110 24.37 -1.84 -12.77
N PRO A 111 24.49 -3.16 -13.05
CA PRO A 111 25.29 -4.08 -12.23
C PRO A 111 26.79 -3.75 -12.27
N LEU A 112 27.43 -3.81 -11.11
CA LEU A 112 28.87 -3.68 -10.94
C LEU A 112 29.55 -5.05 -10.81
N PRO A 113 30.85 -5.17 -11.14
CA PRO A 113 31.58 -6.43 -11.06
C PRO A 113 31.57 -7.09 -9.68
N LEU A 114 31.38 -8.42 -9.68
CA LEU A 114 31.38 -9.25 -8.47
C LEU A 114 32.42 -10.35 -8.56
N LYS A 115 33.13 -10.59 -7.46
CA LYS A 115 33.99 -11.76 -7.29
C LYS A 115 33.19 -12.88 -6.63
N VAL A 116 33.15 -14.05 -7.25
CA VAL A 116 32.37 -15.20 -6.78
C VAL A 116 33.31 -16.36 -6.47
N GLN A 117 33.19 -16.91 -5.27
CA GLN A 117 33.80 -18.17 -4.85
C GLN A 117 32.69 -19.10 -4.42
N LYS A 118 32.62 -20.31 -4.99
CA LYS A 118 31.57 -21.27 -4.64
C LYS A 118 32.13 -22.64 -4.30
N ASN A 119 31.46 -23.32 -3.38
CA ASN A 119 31.59 -24.75 -3.16
C ASN A 119 30.17 -25.34 -2.97
N GLU A 120 30.06 -26.61 -2.60
CA GLU A 120 28.76 -27.28 -2.44
C GLU A 120 27.90 -26.68 -1.31
N SER A 121 28.51 -26.14 -0.26
CA SER A 121 27.80 -25.66 0.94
C SER A 121 27.52 -24.16 0.94
N LYS A 122 28.29 -23.37 0.20
CA LYS A 122 28.14 -21.91 0.17
C LYS A 122 28.65 -21.22 -1.10
N ILE A 123 28.08 -20.05 -1.36
CA ILE A 123 28.51 -19.08 -2.35
C ILE A 123 28.98 -17.82 -1.60
N VAL A 124 30.21 -17.39 -1.85
CA VAL A 124 30.78 -16.16 -1.29
C VAL A 124 30.95 -15.16 -2.42
N ILE A 125 30.29 -14.03 -2.28
CA ILE A 125 30.22 -12.96 -3.27
C ILE A 125 30.86 -11.72 -2.63
N THR A 126 31.88 -11.15 -3.27
CA THR A 126 32.58 -9.96 -2.78
C THR A 126 32.47 -8.83 -3.80
N ALA A 127 32.03 -7.66 -3.33
CA ALA A 127 31.82 -6.46 -4.13
C ALA A 127 32.94 -5.41 -3.96
N SER A 128 32.87 -4.31 -4.72
CA SER A 128 33.94 -3.32 -4.85
C SER A 128 34.23 -2.45 -3.61
N ALA A 129 33.48 -2.58 -2.52
CA ALA A 129 33.68 -1.87 -1.24
C ALA A 129 34.05 -2.77 -0.05
N GLN A 130 34.53 -4.00 -0.32
CA GLN A 130 34.67 -5.08 0.68
C GLN A 130 33.33 -5.53 1.30
N ASP A 131 32.22 -5.09 0.72
CA ASP A 131 30.90 -5.65 1.02
C ASP A 131 30.85 -7.09 0.53
N LYS A 132 30.25 -7.96 1.34
CA LYS A 132 30.29 -9.41 1.11
C LYS A 132 28.93 -10.02 1.37
N VAL A 133 28.51 -10.91 0.49
CA VAL A 133 27.33 -11.76 0.66
C VAL A 133 27.78 -13.21 0.73
N VAL A 134 27.29 -13.94 1.72
CA VAL A 134 27.48 -15.39 1.86
C VAL A 134 26.11 -16.05 1.76
N ILE A 135 25.92 -16.90 0.75
CA ILE A 135 24.70 -17.68 0.55
C ILE A 135 25.02 -19.11 0.98
N GLU A 136 24.37 -19.58 2.04
CA GLU A 136 24.35 -20.99 2.44
C GLU A 136 23.37 -21.73 1.50
N THR A 137 23.77 -22.90 0.98
CA THR A 137 23.00 -23.61 -0.05
C THR A 137 21.95 -24.55 0.52
N ASN A 138 22.16 -25.09 1.72
CA ASN A 138 21.24 -25.99 2.40
C ASN A 138 21.44 -25.91 3.94
N PRO A 139 20.54 -25.25 4.68
CA PRO A 139 19.37 -24.53 4.19
C PRO A 139 19.73 -23.25 3.42
N PHE A 140 18.82 -22.76 2.58
CA PHE A 140 18.99 -21.47 1.90
C PHE A 140 18.97 -20.34 2.94
N LYS A 141 20.08 -19.62 3.05
CA LYS A 141 20.21 -18.45 3.92
C LYS A 141 21.23 -17.49 3.35
N ILE A 142 20.99 -16.18 3.51
CA ILE A 142 21.92 -15.14 3.04
C ILE A 142 22.44 -14.36 4.26
N SER A 143 23.76 -14.21 4.33
CA SER A 143 24.43 -13.34 5.30
C SER A 143 25.11 -12.19 4.58
N ILE A 144 24.78 -10.96 4.95
CA ILE A 144 25.28 -9.73 4.34
C ILE A 144 26.22 -9.03 5.31
N PHE A 145 27.41 -8.70 4.81
CA PHE A 145 28.49 -8.09 5.57
C PHE A 145 28.88 -6.76 4.95
N SER A 146 29.11 -5.77 5.82
CA SER A 146 29.86 -4.55 5.51
C SER A 146 31.27 -4.76 6.04
N LYS A 147 32.25 -4.93 5.13
CA LYS A 147 33.61 -5.36 5.47
C LYS A 147 33.58 -6.73 6.21
N ASP A 148 34.01 -6.77 7.47
CA ASP A 148 34.01 -7.96 8.32
C ASP A 148 32.85 -8.03 9.32
N SER A 149 32.00 -6.99 9.37
CA SER A 149 30.85 -6.92 10.26
C SER A 149 29.61 -7.51 9.58
N MET A 150 28.97 -8.49 10.22
CA MET A 150 27.67 -9.00 9.77
C MET A 150 26.60 -7.96 10.12
N GLU A 151 25.94 -7.43 9.10
CA GLU A 151 24.95 -6.37 9.27
C GLU A 151 23.53 -6.91 9.20
N MET A 152 23.29 -7.90 8.32
CA MET A 152 21.96 -8.46 8.09
C MET A 152 22.04 -9.93 7.68
N THR A 153 21.05 -10.71 8.07
CA THR A 153 20.75 -12.02 7.46
C THR A 153 19.35 -12.01 6.86
N ILE A 154 19.17 -12.82 5.81
CA ILE A 154 17.90 -13.06 5.12
C ILE A 154 17.61 -14.55 5.22
N ASN A 155 16.38 -14.90 5.58
CA ASN A 155 15.92 -16.26 5.81
C ASN A 155 16.71 -17.00 6.91
N ASP A 156 17.08 -16.33 8.00
CA ASP A 156 17.79 -16.99 9.11
C ASP A 156 16.85 -17.72 10.08
N ARG A 157 15.55 -17.43 10.01
CA ARG A 157 14.48 -18.12 10.74
C ARG A 157 13.69 -19.11 9.86
N ASP A 158 14.17 -19.34 8.64
CA ASP A 158 13.55 -20.23 7.65
C ASP A 158 12.07 -19.88 7.34
N LEU A 159 11.73 -18.59 7.26
CA LEU A 159 10.36 -18.12 7.03
C LEU A 159 10.08 -17.68 5.59
N LEU A 160 10.99 -17.97 4.66
CA LEU A 160 10.68 -17.91 3.23
C LEU A 160 9.48 -18.82 2.94
N ASN A 161 8.38 -18.22 2.51
CA ASN A 161 7.18 -18.92 2.08
C ASN A 161 6.62 -18.25 0.84
N PHE A 162 6.65 -18.97 -0.27
CA PHE A 162 6.26 -18.46 -1.58
C PHE A 162 5.07 -19.26 -2.11
N GLU A 163 3.88 -18.64 -2.10
CA GLU A 163 2.66 -19.24 -2.63
C GLU A 163 2.58 -18.97 -4.14
N ARG A 164 2.48 -20.02 -4.95
CA ARG A 164 2.48 -19.91 -6.41
C ARG A 164 1.11 -19.60 -6.98
N TYR A 165 1.06 -19.02 -8.18
CA TYR A 165 -0.20 -18.92 -8.91
C TYR A 165 -0.78 -20.31 -9.20
N LEU A 166 -2.06 -20.49 -8.87
CA LEU A 166 -2.79 -21.73 -9.12
C LEU A 166 -3.74 -21.55 -10.30
N GLY A 167 -3.80 -22.56 -11.18
CA GLY A 167 -4.92 -22.72 -12.10
C GLY A 167 -6.17 -23.22 -11.35
N PRO A 168 -7.33 -23.35 -12.02
CA PRO A 168 -8.53 -23.92 -11.42
C PRO A 168 -8.25 -25.29 -10.79
N GLN A 169 -8.53 -25.42 -9.49
CA GLN A 169 -8.37 -26.66 -8.73
C GLN A 169 -9.74 -27.33 -8.53
N PHE A 170 -9.81 -28.65 -8.51
CA PHE A 170 -11.07 -29.40 -8.33
C PHE A 170 -10.92 -30.48 -7.25
N VAL A 171 -11.93 -30.61 -6.39
CA VAL A 171 -12.02 -31.64 -5.34
C VAL A 171 -13.23 -32.54 -5.57
N ASN A 172 -13.06 -33.85 -5.34
CA ASN A 172 -14.17 -34.79 -5.38
C ASN A 172 -14.91 -34.75 -4.04
N LEU A 173 -16.21 -34.43 -4.05
CA LEU A 173 -17.02 -34.54 -2.84
C LEU A 173 -17.21 -36.03 -2.47
N PRO A 174 -17.18 -36.39 -1.17
CA PRO A 174 -17.55 -37.74 -0.75
C PRO A 174 -18.99 -38.04 -1.20
N ARG A 175 -19.22 -39.23 -1.79
CA ARG A 175 -20.59 -39.73 -1.97
C ARG A 175 -21.22 -39.88 -0.59
N PRO A 176 -22.48 -39.46 -0.37
CA PRO A 176 -23.21 -39.85 0.83
C PRO A 176 -23.21 -41.37 0.90
N GLU A 177 -22.70 -41.94 2.00
CA GLU A 177 -22.83 -43.37 2.25
C GLU A 177 -24.33 -43.70 2.36
N GLU A 178 -24.79 -44.67 1.57
CA GLU A 178 -26.12 -45.24 1.70
C GLU A 178 -26.21 -45.91 3.09
N THR A 179 -26.79 -45.22 4.05
CA THR A 179 -27.17 -45.83 5.34
C THR A 179 -28.18 -46.95 5.05
N THR A 180 -27.70 -48.18 5.07
CA THR A 180 -28.51 -49.38 5.03
C THR A 180 -29.41 -49.44 6.26
N THR A 181 -30.71 -49.37 6.01
CA THR A 181 -31.78 -49.57 6.99
C THR A 181 -31.70 -50.98 7.58
N THR A 182 -31.53 -51.09 8.90
CA THR A 182 -31.87 -52.29 9.68
C THR A 182 -32.85 -51.96 10.80
N THR A 183 -34.09 -52.38 10.52
CA THR A 183 -35.10 -52.98 11.42
C THR A 183 -35.55 -52.24 12.68
N ALA A 184 -36.87 -52.00 12.67
CA ALA A 184 -37.73 -51.51 13.73
C ALA A 184 -37.80 -52.43 14.96
N ASP A 185 -38.05 -51.84 16.13
CA ASP A 185 -38.95 -52.40 17.15
C ASP A 185 -39.55 -51.31 18.08
N THR A 186 -40.86 -51.15 17.93
CA THR A 186 -41.93 -50.99 18.94
C THR A 186 -41.85 -50.00 20.13
N VAL A 187 -42.60 -48.89 19.96
CA VAL A 187 -43.74 -48.37 20.77
C VAL A 187 -43.60 -48.26 22.30
N THR A 188 -43.71 -47.02 22.83
CA THR A 188 -44.82 -46.59 23.73
C THR A 188 -44.85 -45.07 23.96
N LEU A 189 -46.01 -44.44 23.70
CA LEU A 189 -46.40 -43.07 24.10
C LEU A 189 -47.18 -43.11 25.43
N PRO A 190 -47.25 -41.99 26.18
CA PRO A 190 -48.56 -41.39 26.48
C PRO A 190 -48.50 -39.83 26.53
N PRO A 191 -49.59 -39.08 26.80
CA PRO A 191 -50.45 -38.50 25.77
C PRO A 191 -50.48 -36.96 25.77
N GLU A 192 -51.15 -36.49 24.73
CA GLU A 192 -51.60 -35.14 24.36
C GLU A 192 -51.95 -34.16 25.49
N ASN A 193 -51.60 -32.89 25.23
CA ASN A 193 -52.51 -31.78 25.48
C ASN A 193 -52.39 -30.75 24.35
N GLU A 194 -53.52 -30.52 23.70
CA GLU A 194 -53.74 -29.54 22.64
C GLU A 194 -53.72 -28.11 23.19
N SER A 195 -53.14 -27.15 22.46
CA SER A 195 -53.90 -26.00 21.91
C SER A 195 -53.01 -24.98 21.18
N GLU A 196 -53.46 -24.70 19.96
CA GLU A 196 -53.46 -23.42 19.24
C GLU A 196 -52.18 -22.83 18.61
N SER A 197 -52.20 -22.92 17.28
CA SER A 197 -52.22 -21.81 16.31
C SER A 197 -51.10 -21.82 15.27
N SER A 198 -51.57 -22.10 14.06
CA SER A 198 -50.89 -22.20 12.80
C SER A 198 -50.45 -20.82 12.28
N GLN A 199 -49.18 -20.67 11.90
CA GLN A 199 -48.78 -19.88 10.73
C GLN A 199 -47.56 -20.53 10.07
N ILE A 200 -47.78 -20.94 8.82
CA ILE A 200 -46.80 -21.48 7.87
C ILE A 200 -46.04 -20.30 7.24
N PRO A 201 -44.70 -20.34 7.10
CA PRO A 201 -44.01 -19.66 6.01
C PRO A 201 -43.66 -20.66 4.91
N GLU A 202 -44.27 -20.49 3.74
CA GLU A 202 -43.90 -21.19 2.50
C GLU A 202 -42.57 -20.68 1.94
N SER A 203 -41.89 -21.61 1.26
CA SER A 203 -40.84 -21.45 0.24
C SER A 203 -39.37 -21.47 0.70
N ALA A 204 -38.95 -22.63 1.21
CA ALA A 204 -37.60 -23.13 0.92
C ALA A 204 -37.54 -23.56 -0.56
N ASN A 205 -36.69 -22.93 -1.35
CA ASN A 205 -36.35 -23.41 -2.70
C ASN A 205 -35.84 -24.85 -2.63
N PRO A 206 -36.17 -25.72 -3.60
CA PRO A 206 -35.65 -27.08 -3.62
C PRO A 206 -34.13 -27.02 -3.80
N THR A 207 -33.40 -27.49 -2.80
CA THR A 207 -31.96 -27.75 -2.86
C THR A 207 -31.67 -28.58 -4.11
N GLU A 208 -30.89 -28.02 -5.04
CA GLU A 208 -30.31 -28.78 -6.14
C GLU A 208 -29.63 -30.04 -5.58
N PRO A 209 -29.71 -31.19 -6.27
CA PRO A 209 -28.99 -32.38 -5.85
C PRO A 209 -27.49 -32.05 -5.75
N PRO A 210 -26.79 -32.54 -4.71
CA PRO A 210 -25.38 -32.24 -4.54
C PRO A 210 -24.60 -32.66 -5.80
N PRO A 211 -23.65 -31.84 -6.27
CA PRO A 211 -22.93 -32.11 -7.51
C PRO A 211 -22.23 -33.47 -7.41
N THR A 212 -22.52 -34.34 -8.37
CA THR A 212 -21.98 -35.72 -8.44
C THR A 212 -20.62 -35.79 -9.14
N GLY A 213 -19.99 -34.64 -9.40
CA GLY A 213 -18.69 -34.49 -10.07
C GLY A 213 -17.71 -33.60 -9.29
N PRO A 214 -16.48 -33.41 -9.82
CA PRO A 214 -15.46 -32.58 -9.19
C PRO A 214 -15.95 -31.14 -9.01
N VAL A 215 -15.87 -30.62 -7.79
CA VAL A 215 -16.25 -29.24 -7.46
C VAL A 215 -15.01 -28.37 -7.49
N GLN A 216 -15.07 -27.23 -8.17
CA GLN A 216 -13.97 -26.28 -8.20
C GLN A 216 -13.72 -25.71 -6.79
N VAL A 217 -12.46 -25.65 -6.36
CA VAL A 217 -12.07 -25.02 -5.09
C VAL A 217 -12.35 -23.52 -5.20
N ASP A 218 -13.16 -23.00 -4.28
CA ASP A 218 -13.42 -21.57 -4.15
C ASP A 218 -12.40 -20.95 -3.19
N TRP A 219 -11.51 -20.12 -3.73
CA TRP A 219 -10.52 -19.36 -2.96
C TRP A 219 -11.01 -17.96 -2.57
N SER A 220 -12.28 -17.64 -2.86
CA SER A 220 -12.82 -16.31 -2.59
C SER A 220 -12.84 -15.96 -1.12
N GLU A 221 -12.75 -14.67 -0.85
CA GLU A 221 -12.81 -14.10 0.48
C GLU A 221 -13.91 -13.07 0.58
N SER A 222 -14.50 -12.93 1.75
CA SER A 222 -15.52 -11.92 2.00
C SER A 222 -15.13 -11.06 3.20
N PHE A 223 -15.28 -9.74 3.06
CA PHE A 223 -15.09 -8.79 4.15
C PHE A 223 -16.18 -7.72 4.08
N ASN A 224 -16.94 -7.54 5.17
CA ASN A 224 -18.06 -6.61 5.25
C ASN A 224 -19.01 -6.65 4.03
N GLY A 225 -19.40 -7.86 3.61
CA GLY A 225 -20.31 -8.07 2.48
C GLY A 225 -19.69 -7.96 1.08
N HIS A 226 -18.40 -7.65 0.97
CA HIS A 226 -17.69 -7.57 -0.31
C HIS A 226 -16.95 -8.87 -0.57
N ARG A 227 -17.22 -9.50 -1.71
CA ARG A 227 -16.54 -10.73 -2.15
C ARG A 227 -15.37 -10.40 -3.07
N ASP A 228 -14.19 -10.87 -2.69
CA ASP A 228 -12.98 -10.95 -3.50
C ASP A 228 -12.91 -12.33 -4.18
N SER A 229 -12.91 -12.37 -5.53
CA SER A 229 -12.97 -13.63 -6.28
C SER A 229 -11.71 -14.49 -6.27
N ARG A 230 -10.52 -13.92 -6.02
CA ARG A 230 -9.21 -14.61 -5.96
C ARG A 230 -9.01 -15.70 -7.04
N PRO A 231 -9.08 -15.36 -8.33
CA PRO A 231 -9.07 -16.34 -9.42
C PRO A 231 -7.79 -17.19 -9.52
N TYR A 232 -6.70 -16.73 -8.92
CA TYR A 232 -5.40 -17.42 -8.94
C TYR A 232 -4.98 -18.01 -7.59
N GLY A 233 -5.91 -18.06 -6.63
CA GLY A 233 -5.70 -18.63 -5.30
C GLY A 233 -4.68 -17.85 -4.44
N PRO A 234 -4.08 -18.52 -3.44
CA PRO A 234 -3.00 -17.98 -2.60
C PRO A 234 -1.75 -17.63 -3.43
N THR A 235 -1.28 -16.39 -3.35
CA THR A 235 -0.17 -15.90 -4.19
C THR A 235 0.88 -15.10 -3.42
N SER A 236 0.79 -15.13 -2.09
CA SER A 236 1.61 -14.30 -1.21
C SER A 236 3.05 -14.76 -1.11
N ILE A 237 3.92 -13.83 -0.74
CA ILE A 237 5.33 -14.08 -0.48
C ILE A 237 5.68 -13.55 0.90
N GLY A 238 6.27 -14.40 1.73
CA GLY A 238 6.79 -14.07 3.06
C GLY A 238 8.29 -14.30 3.12
N LEU A 239 9.01 -13.40 3.81
CA LEU A 239 10.45 -13.57 4.07
C LEU A 239 10.86 -12.81 5.34
N ASP A 240 11.80 -13.40 6.07
CA ASP A 240 12.41 -12.77 7.25
C ASP A 240 13.78 -12.15 6.98
N PHE A 241 14.03 -11.05 7.70
CA PHE A 241 15.29 -10.32 7.72
C PHE A 241 15.67 -10.03 9.17
N THR A 242 16.93 -10.27 9.53
CA THR A 242 17.45 -9.99 10.86
C THR A 242 18.60 -8.99 10.75
N PHE A 243 18.45 -7.83 11.40
CA PHE A 243 19.45 -6.78 11.52
C PHE A 243 20.33 -7.05 12.75
N HIS A 244 21.62 -7.29 12.54
CA HIS A 244 22.56 -7.69 13.60
C HIS A 244 23.28 -6.48 14.23
N GLY A 245 23.23 -6.39 15.56
CA GLY A 245 23.82 -5.29 16.33
C GLY A 245 23.00 -3.99 16.32
N PHE A 246 21.75 -4.05 15.85
CA PHE A 246 20.82 -2.91 15.81
C PHE A 246 19.72 -3.09 16.87
N GLU A 247 19.24 -1.98 17.43
CA GLU A 247 18.14 -1.97 18.41
C GLU A 247 16.89 -1.23 17.91
N HIS A 248 17.08 -0.41 16.86
CA HIS A 248 16.08 0.49 16.32
C HIS A 248 15.95 0.32 14.81
N VAL A 249 14.71 0.30 14.36
CA VAL A 249 14.34 0.44 12.95
C VAL A 249 13.33 1.57 12.76
N PHE A 250 13.35 2.18 11.58
CA PHE A 250 12.58 3.37 11.21
C PHE A 250 12.03 3.21 9.79
N GLY A 251 11.05 4.02 9.41
CA GLY A 251 10.50 4.04 8.05
C GLY A 251 9.16 3.32 7.97
N ILE A 252 8.92 2.62 6.85
CA ILE A 252 7.63 2.02 6.47
C ILE A 252 6.42 2.94 6.70
N PRO A 253 6.46 4.23 6.34
CA PRO A 253 5.27 5.08 6.47
C PRO A 253 4.14 4.57 5.55
N GLU A 254 2.88 4.87 5.82
CA GLU A 254 2.40 5.86 6.78
C GLU A 254 1.63 5.24 7.97
N HIS A 255 2.06 5.60 9.19
CA HIS A 255 1.43 5.20 10.44
C HIS A 255 1.45 6.37 11.41
N ALA A 256 0.35 6.59 12.14
CA ALA A 256 0.28 7.55 13.23
C ALA A 256 0.95 6.98 14.49
N ASP A 257 2.26 6.77 14.43
CA ASP A 257 3.02 6.04 15.43
C ASP A 257 4.39 6.66 15.70
N SER A 258 5.15 6.12 16.65
CA SER A 258 6.48 6.60 17.00
C SER A 258 7.49 6.46 15.87
N PHE A 259 8.37 7.46 15.72
CA PHE A 259 9.43 7.47 14.71
C PHE A 259 10.32 6.21 14.71
N SER A 260 10.76 5.75 15.89
CA SER A 260 11.34 4.40 16.04
C SER A 260 10.19 3.41 16.11
N LEU A 261 10.15 2.46 15.18
CA LEU A 261 9.09 1.46 15.11
C LEU A 261 9.09 0.56 16.35
N ARG A 262 7.90 0.09 16.71
CA ARG A 262 7.66 -0.74 17.90
C ARG A 262 7.62 -2.23 17.53
N ASP A 263 7.75 -3.07 18.55
CA ASP A 263 7.56 -4.50 18.38
C ASP A 263 6.07 -4.83 18.16
N THR A 264 5.82 -5.80 17.30
CA THR A 264 4.46 -6.21 16.92
C THR A 264 4.01 -7.50 17.61
N ASN A 265 4.80 -8.01 18.58
CA ASN A 265 4.49 -9.22 19.33
C ASN A 265 3.14 -9.18 20.07
N LYS A 266 2.68 -7.97 20.43
CA LYS A 266 1.42 -7.75 21.17
C LYS A 266 0.38 -6.97 20.37
N THR A 267 0.65 -6.69 19.10
CA THR A 267 -0.22 -5.94 18.20
C THR A 267 -0.39 -6.68 16.89
N ASP A 268 -1.17 -6.10 15.98
CA ASP A 268 -1.06 -6.48 14.58
C ASP A 268 0.31 -6.05 14.01
N PRO A 269 0.76 -6.70 12.92
CA PRO A 269 1.92 -6.22 12.16
C PRO A 269 1.64 -4.82 11.60
N TYR A 270 2.69 -4.04 11.32
CA TYR A 270 2.54 -2.82 10.54
C TYR A 270 1.97 -3.16 9.17
N ARG A 271 0.92 -2.47 8.76
CA ARG A 271 0.25 -2.70 7.48
C ARG A 271 0.63 -1.61 6.48
N LEU A 272 0.98 -1.98 5.25
CA LEU A 272 1.15 -1.08 4.12
C LEU A 272 0.06 -1.36 3.09
N PHE A 273 -0.97 -0.53 3.13
CA PHE A 273 -2.08 -0.55 2.18
C PHE A 273 -2.74 0.83 2.21
N ASN A 274 -2.65 1.56 1.11
CA ASN A 274 -3.15 2.94 1.05
C ASN A 274 -4.66 2.97 1.28
N LEU A 275 -5.11 3.60 2.36
CA LEU A 275 -6.50 3.57 2.83
C LEU A 275 -6.96 4.94 3.28
N ASP A 276 -8.23 5.23 3.00
CA ASP A 276 -8.92 6.41 3.50
C ASP A 276 -9.42 6.12 4.92
N VAL A 277 -8.56 6.41 5.90
CA VAL A 277 -8.84 6.20 7.32
C VAL A 277 -9.25 7.53 7.96
N PHE A 278 -10.50 7.89 7.77
CA PHE A 278 -11.10 9.08 8.40
C PHE A 278 -10.93 9.01 9.93
N GLU A 279 -10.50 10.13 10.53
CA GLU A 279 -10.37 10.26 11.98
C GLU A 279 -9.49 9.18 12.62
N TYR A 280 -8.33 8.91 11.99
CA TYR A 280 -7.41 7.86 12.42
C TYR A 280 -6.94 8.02 13.87
N GLU A 281 -6.82 6.89 14.57
CA GLU A 281 -6.27 6.84 15.92
C GLU A 281 -4.73 6.84 15.92
N LEU A 282 -4.14 7.23 17.05
CA LEU A 282 -2.69 7.26 17.24
C LEU A 282 -2.14 5.95 17.82
N ASN A 283 -0.81 5.84 17.80
CA ASN A 283 0.00 4.80 18.44
C ASN A 283 -0.44 3.37 18.07
N ASN A 284 -0.76 3.13 16.80
CA ASN A 284 -1.18 1.81 16.32
C ASN A 284 -0.65 1.52 14.89
N PRO A 285 -0.59 0.24 14.49
CA PRO A 285 0.04 -0.18 13.24
C PRO A 285 -0.90 -0.20 12.02
N MET A 286 -2.11 0.37 12.12
CA MET A 286 -3.06 0.42 11.00
C MET A 286 -2.49 1.26 9.85
N ALA A 287 -2.62 0.76 8.63
CA ALA A 287 -2.23 1.52 7.44
C ALA A 287 -3.04 2.81 7.32
N LEU A 288 -2.39 3.87 6.84
CA LEU A 288 -3.01 5.14 6.49
C LEU A 288 -2.95 5.35 4.97
N TYR A 289 -2.73 6.58 4.51
CA TYR A 289 -3.00 6.97 3.13
C TYR A 289 -1.88 6.60 2.16
N GLY A 290 -0.63 6.59 2.62
CA GLY A 290 0.54 6.25 1.81
C GLY A 290 1.35 5.06 2.31
N SER A 291 2.16 4.49 1.42
CA SER A 291 2.99 3.31 1.71
C SER A 291 4.37 3.44 1.09
N VAL A 292 5.44 3.48 1.89
CA VAL A 292 6.82 3.38 1.37
C VAL A 292 7.51 2.18 2.01
N PRO A 293 7.67 1.04 1.29
CA PRO A 293 8.25 -0.20 1.84
C PRO A 293 9.79 -0.13 2.00
N LEU A 294 10.25 0.89 2.73
CA LEU A 294 11.65 1.17 3.05
C LEU A 294 11.80 1.21 4.57
N MET A 295 12.68 0.36 5.10
CA MET A 295 13.05 0.35 6.50
C MET A 295 14.54 0.67 6.66
N TRP A 296 14.86 1.49 7.65
CA TRP A 296 16.23 1.81 8.03
C TRP A 296 16.56 1.24 9.39
N ALA A 297 17.74 0.61 9.52
CA ALA A 297 18.34 0.28 10.81
C ALA A 297 19.60 1.14 11.00
N HIS A 298 19.73 1.75 12.18
CA HIS A 298 20.86 2.63 12.50
C HIS A 298 21.56 2.19 13.79
N LYS A 299 22.90 2.16 13.73
CA LYS A 299 23.79 2.04 14.90
C LYS A 299 25.00 2.95 14.70
N ALA A 300 25.86 3.05 15.72
CA ALA A 300 27.08 3.83 15.59
C ALA A 300 27.92 3.36 14.38
N ASN A 301 28.24 4.28 13.46
CA ASN A 301 29.04 4.06 12.26
C ASN A 301 28.52 3.01 11.26
N SER A 302 27.24 2.61 11.33
CA SER A 302 26.61 1.71 10.35
C SER A 302 25.13 2.02 10.17
N THR A 303 24.68 1.98 8.92
CA THR A 303 23.29 2.15 8.51
C THR A 303 22.97 1.09 7.46
N VAL A 304 21.85 0.40 7.63
CA VAL A 304 21.33 -0.55 6.66
C VAL A 304 19.94 -0.11 6.24
N GLY A 305 19.73 0.05 4.93
CA GLY A 305 18.41 0.24 4.33
C GLY A 305 17.91 -1.05 3.72
N LEU A 306 16.66 -1.40 4.00
CA LEU A 306 15.91 -2.50 3.37
C LEU A 306 14.74 -1.88 2.60
N PHE A 307 14.82 -1.85 1.27
CA PHE A 307 13.74 -1.40 0.41
C PHE A 307 13.20 -2.57 -0.40
N ILE A 308 11.92 -2.88 -0.27
CA ILE A 308 11.27 -3.96 -1.03
C ILE A 308 10.31 -3.31 -2.03
N ASN A 309 10.66 -3.32 -3.32
CA ASN A 309 9.89 -2.67 -4.37
C ASN A 309 8.67 -3.52 -4.80
N ASN A 310 7.72 -3.69 -3.88
CA ASN A 310 6.47 -4.42 -4.09
C ASN A 310 5.29 -3.54 -3.61
N PRO A 311 4.32 -3.24 -4.49
CA PRO A 311 3.22 -2.33 -4.17
C PRO A 311 1.91 -3.02 -3.79
N SER A 312 1.91 -4.35 -3.66
CA SER A 312 0.77 -5.07 -3.10
C SER A 312 0.61 -4.77 -1.61
N GLU A 313 -0.51 -5.19 -1.01
CA GLU A 313 -0.67 -5.11 0.44
C GLU A 313 0.46 -5.84 1.16
N ALA A 314 1.05 -5.18 2.16
CA ALA A 314 2.10 -5.76 2.99
C ALA A 314 1.74 -5.75 4.48
N TRP A 315 2.23 -6.75 5.19
CA TRP A 315 2.22 -6.84 6.65
C TRP A 315 3.65 -7.10 7.14
N ILE A 316 4.10 -6.33 8.13
CA ILE A 316 5.47 -6.34 8.64
C ILE A 316 5.46 -6.58 10.14
N ASP A 317 5.90 -7.76 10.56
CA ASP A 317 6.14 -8.06 11.98
C ASP A 317 7.56 -7.61 12.38
N ILE A 318 7.72 -7.10 13.60
CA ILE A 318 8.98 -6.61 14.17
C ILE A 318 9.18 -7.19 15.58
N GLU A 319 10.38 -7.70 15.84
CA GLU A 319 10.84 -8.16 17.16
C GLU A 319 12.25 -7.61 17.45
N SER A 320 12.39 -6.83 18.52
CA SER A 320 13.62 -6.19 18.95
C SER A 320 14.14 -6.80 20.25
N SER A 321 15.47 -6.91 20.34
CA SER A 321 16.14 -7.30 21.59
C SER A 321 15.90 -6.30 22.73
N ARG A 322 15.48 -5.06 22.44
CA ARG A 322 15.18 -4.03 23.44
C ARG A 322 14.07 -4.48 24.39
N GLU A 323 12.99 -5.05 23.86
CA GLU A 323 11.88 -5.53 24.70
C GLU A 323 12.18 -6.88 25.34
N ALA A 324 12.95 -7.74 24.67
CA ALA A 324 13.43 -9.00 25.26
C ALA A 324 14.27 -8.77 26.53
N ASN A 325 15.04 -7.67 26.58
CA ASN A 325 15.84 -7.26 27.73
C ASN A 325 15.01 -6.57 28.84
N ASN A 326 13.76 -6.20 28.58
CA ASN A 326 12.82 -5.61 29.57
C ASN A 326 11.98 -6.68 30.30
N GLY A 327 12.34 -7.96 30.21
CA GLY A 327 11.79 -9.03 31.05
C GLY A 327 11.76 -8.59 32.52
N GLY A 328 10.56 -8.59 33.11
CA GLY A 328 10.19 -7.79 34.29
C GLY A 328 11.17 -7.84 35.47
N LEU A 329 11.09 -6.78 36.30
CA LEU A 329 11.94 -6.51 37.46
C LEU A 329 12.37 -7.76 38.26
N LEU A 330 11.46 -8.72 38.44
CA LEU A 330 11.68 -9.99 39.16
C LEU A 330 12.67 -10.97 38.49
N LEU A 331 12.76 -11.04 37.15
CA LEU A 331 13.70 -11.93 36.45
C LEU A 331 15.15 -11.42 36.54
N ASN A 332 15.32 -10.10 36.53
CA ASN A 332 16.64 -9.45 36.63
C ASN A 332 17.28 -9.58 38.02
N PHE A 333 16.52 -9.96 39.06
CA PHE A 333 17.06 -10.22 40.40
C PHE A 333 17.73 -11.58 40.55
N PHE A 334 17.35 -12.60 39.76
CA PHE A 334 17.80 -13.98 39.96
C PHE A 334 18.74 -14.53 38.88
N SER A 335 18.95 -13.79 37.78
CA SER A 335 19.81 -14.24 36.69
C SER A 335 20.64 -13.06 36.17
N LYS A 336 21.97 -13.19 36.11
CA LYS A 336 22.78 -12.31 35.25
C LYS A 336 22.44 -12.69 33.80
N PRO A 337 21.71 -11.86 33.03
CA PRO A 337 21.43 -12.19 31.64
C PRO A 337 22.79 -12.28 30.93
N LYS A 338 23.04 -13.36 30.18
CA LYS A 338 24.10 -13.32 29.18
C LYS A 338 23.75 -12.18 28.23
N PRO A 339 24.67 -11.25 27.91
CA PRO A 339 24.37 -10.19 26.96
C PRO A 339 23.98 -10.85 25.63
N VAL A 340 22.71 -10.77 25.29
CA VAL A 340 22.21 -11.16 23.96
C VAL A 340 22.69 -10.06 23.01
N PRO A 341 23.40 -10.39 21.92
CA PRO A 341 23.76 -9.38 20.93
C PRO A 341 22.51 -8.66 20.45
N SER A 342 22.56 -7.33 20.37
CA SER A 342 21.40 -6.55 19.93
C SER A 342 20.93 -6.98 18.55
N PHE A 343 19.63 -7.04 18.33
CA PHE A 343 19.04 -7.37 17.04
C PHE A 343 17.69 -6.72 16.85
N VAL A 344 17.30 -6.57 15.57
CA VAL A 344 15.91 -6.42 15.17
C VAL A 344 15.60 -7.46 14.11
N LYS A 345 14.59 -8.30 14.36
CA LYS A 345 14.07 -9.25 13.39
C LYS A 345 12.81 -8.68 12.78
N THR A 346 12.66 -8.83 11.47
CA THR A 346 11.48 -8.40 10.74
C THR A 346 10.98 -9.51 9.82
N ARG A 347 9.66 -9.61 9.66
CA ARG A 347 9.04 -10.55 8.71
C ARG A 347 8.12 -9.75 7.81
N TRP A 348 8.40 -9.78 6.51
CA TRP A 348 7.65 -9.05 5.50
C TRP A 348 6.78 -10.02 4.72
N MET A 349 5.50 -9.71 4.60
CA MET A 349 4.48 -10.57 4.01
C MET A 349 3.67 -9.76 3.00
N PHE A 350 3.81 -10.04 1.72
CA PHE A 350 3.15 -9.32 0.63
C PHE A 350 2.10 -10.20 -0.04
N GLU A 351 0.97 -9.63 -0.45
CA GLU A 351 -0.16 -10.37 -1.03
C GLU A 351 0.19 -11.06 -2.35
N THR A 352 1.01 -10.42 -3.20
CA THR A 352 1.34 -10.88 -4.56
C THR A 352 2.63 -10.19 -5.06
N GLY A 353 2.93 -10.28 -6.36
CA GLY A 353 4.05 -9.60 -7.01
C GLY A 353 5.38 -10.31 -6.84
N VAL A 354 6.45 -9.70 -7.34
CA VAL A 354 7.83 -10.19 -7.17
C VAL A 354 8.44 -9.70 -5.86
N PHE A 355 9.46 -10.39 -5.36
CA PHE A 355 10.27 -9.91 -4.24
C PHE A 355 11.53 -9.22 -4.78
N ASP A 356 11.43 -7.92 -5.05
CA ASP A 356 12.53 -7.07 -5.57
C ASP A 356 13.14 -6.27 -4.41
N ILE A 357 14.14 -6.86 -3.76
CA ILE A 357 14.76 -6.38 -2.52
C ILE A 357 16.02 -5.59 -2.83
N PHE A 358 16.17 -4.42 -2.22
CA PHE A 358 17.39 -3.63 -2.18
C PHE A 358 17.92 -3.54 -0.75
N VAL A 359 19.15 -4.00 -0.54
CA VAL A 359 19.88 -3.85 0.72
C VAL A 359 20.98 -2.81 0.53
N ILE A 360 20.79 -1.65 1.16
CA ILE A 360 21.67 -0.49 1.08
C ILE A 360 22.59 -0.48 2.30
N LEU A 361 23.91 -0.64 2.08
CA LEU A 361 24.91 -0.54 3.14
C LEU A 361 25.52 0.86 3.17
N ALA A 362 25.53 1.51 4.34
CA ALA A 362 26.02 2.87 4.47
C ALA A 362 26.73 3.08 5.81
N ASP A 363 27.69 4.02 5.83
CA ASP A 363 28.42 4.35 7.07
C ASP A 363 27.67 5.41 7.90
N SER A 364 26.65 6.07 7.33
CA SER A 364 25.80 7.08 7.98
C SER A 364 24.39 7.14 7.37
N PRO A 365 23.38 7.66 8.11
CA PRO A 365 22.04 7.91 7.57
C PRO A 365 22.04 8.76 6.30
N HIS A 366 22.85 9.83 6.27
CA HIS A 366 22.96 10.72 5.12
C HIS A 366 23.46 10.01 3.85
N SER A 367 24.49 9.16 3.95
CA SER A 367 24.94 8.36 2.81
C SER A 367 23.90 7.32 2.36
N GLY A 368 23.17 6.72 3.31
CA GLY A 368 22.11 5.76 2.99
C GLY A 368 20.97 6.42 2.21
N LEU A 369 20.50 7.58 2.67
CA LEU A 369 19.46 8.35 2.00
C LEU A 369 19.90 8.79 0.59
N LYS A 370 21.17 9.16 0.38
CA LYS A 370 21.71 9.43 -0.97
C LYS A 370 21.66 8.22 -1.88
N SER A 371 22.02 7.03 -1.38
CA SER A 371 21.93 5.78 -2.16
C SER A 371 20.49 5.43 -2.51
N TYR A 372 19.54 5.61 -1.58
CA TYR A 372 18.11 5.41 -1.86
C TYR A 372 17.60 6.41 -2.90
N ALA A 373 17.95 7.69 -2.78
CA ALA A 373 17.57 8.72 -3.72
C ALA A 373 18.16 8.49 -5.14
N ALA A 374 19.31 7.81 -5.25
CA ALA A 374 19.83 7.40 -6.55
C ALA A 374 18.97 6.31 -7.23
N LEU A 375 18.21 5.53 -6.46
CA LEU A 375 17.28 4.51 -6.97
C LEU A 375 15.91 5.11 -7.30
N THR A 376 15.37 5.95 -6.42
CA THR A 376 13.96 6.40 -6.48
C THR A 376 13.80 7.88 -6.84
N GLY A 377 14.90 8.61 -7.00
CA GLY A 377 14.91 10.04 -7.33
C GLY A 377 14.93 10.95 -6.11
N VAL A 378 15.06 12.25 -6.38
CA VAL A 378 15.16 13.31 -5.38
C VAL A 378 13.93 14.21 -5.42
N THR A 379 13.70 14.95 -4.34
CA THR A 379 12.75 16.05 -4.31
C THR A 379 13.20 17.15 -5.27
N PRO A 380 12.39 17.53 -6.29
CA PRO A 380 12.71 18.66 -7.14
C PRO A 380 12.64 19.95 -6.32
N LEU A 381 13.36 20.99 -6.75
CA LEU A 381 13.28 22.29 -6.08
C LEU A 381 11.83 22.80 -6.11
N PRO A 382 11.13 22.94 -4.97
CA PRO A 382 9.76 23.44 -4.99
C PRO A 382 9.71 24.89 -5.51
N PRO A 383 8.58 25.34 -6.08
CA PRO A 383 8.37 26.76 -6.27
C PRO A 383 8.32 27.46 -4.90
N LEU A 384 8.82 28.69 -4.79
CA LEU A 384 9.04 29.35 -3.48
C LEU A 384 7.76 29.46 -2.64
N PHE A 385 6.62 29.71 -3.28
CA PHE A 385 5.33 29.82 -2.60
C PHE A 385 4.93 28.52 -1.89
N ALA A 386 5.40 27.36 -2.36
CA ALA A 386 4.99 26.04 -1.88
C ALA A 386 5.61 25.64 -0.52
N ILE A 387 6.64 26.36 -0.06
CA ILE A 387 7.25 26.17 1.26
C ILE A 387 6.82 27.26 2.25
N SER A 388 5.86 28.09 1.87
CA SER A 388 5.39 29.22 2.66
C SER A 388 4.07 28.87 3.37
N HIS A 389 3.31 29.86 3.85
CA HIS A 389 2.02 29.61 4.51
C HIS A 389 0.90 29.35 3.49
N HIS A 390 0.17 28.26 3.70
CA HIS A 390 -0.97 27.81 2.88
C HIS A 390 -2.25 27.89 3.71
N GLN A 391 -3.26 28.57 3.20
CA GLN A 391 -4.53 28.77 3.89
C GLN A 391 -5.65 27.98 3.21
N SER A 392 -6.19 26.99 3.93
CA SER A 392 -7.22 26.06 3.44
C SER A 392 -8.35 25.86 4.46
N ARG A 393 -9.49 25.35 3.97
CA ARG A 393 -10.59 24.75 4.75
C ARG A 393 -11.52 24.01 3.80
N TRP A 394 -12.20 22.99 4.31
CA TRP A 394 -13.46 22.50 3.72
C TRP A 394 -14.63 23.35 4.25
N ASN A 395 -15.29 24.21 3.48
CA ASN A 395 -14.92 24.84 2.20
C ASN A 395 -14.98 26.36 2.37
N TYR A 396 -14.27 27.14 1.56
CA TYR A 396 -14.72 28.50 1.26
C TYR A 396 -16.00 28.43 0.45
N ARG A 397 -17.00 29.22 0.83
CA ARG A 397 -18.37 29.16 0.30
C ARG A 397 -18.44 29.62 -1.16
N ASP A 398 -17.74 30.70 -1.50
CA ASP A 398 -17.86 31.38 -2.79
C ASP A 398 -16.66 32.30 -3.07
N GLN A 399 -16.64 32.90 -4.26
CA GLN A 399 -15.63 33.87 -4.70
C GLN A 399 -15.58 35.12 -3.80
N GLN A 400 -16.69 35.52 -3.19
CA GLN A 400 -16.73 36.69 -2.31
C GLN A 400 -16.02 36.41 -0.98
N GLU A 401 -16.23 35.22 -0.39
CA GLU A 401 -15.50 34.79 0.80
C GLU A 401 -14.01 34.69 0.51
N MET A 402 -13.62 34.09 -0.62
CA MET A 402 -12.21 34.03 -1.04
C MET A 402 -11.56 35.43 -1.06
N LYS A 403 -12.26 36.40 -1.66
CA LYS A 403 -11.79 37.79 -1.67
C LYS A 403 -11.70 38.37 -0.25
N ALA A 404 -12.72 38.18 0.58
CA ALA A 404 -12.74 38.69 1.95
C ALA A 404 -11.60 38.12 2.80
N VAL A 405 -11.30 36.82 2.68
CA VAL A 405 -10.18 36.19 3.40
C VAL A 405 -8.84 36.72 2.86
N ASN A 406 -8.67 36.82 1.54
CA ASN A 406 -7.48 37.39 0.91
C ASN A 406 -7.20 38.83 1.40
N ASP A 407 -8.23 39.69 1.41
CA ASP A 407 -8.13 41.07 1.91
C ASP A 407 -7.91 41.11 3.43
N GLY A 408 -8.46 40.14 4.16
CA GLY A 408 -8.27 39.96 5.59
C GLY A 408 -6.80 39.77 5.97
N TYR A 409 -6.06 38.94 5.24
CA TYR A 409 -4.62 38.76 5.47
C TYR A 409 -3.82 40.05 5.29
N VAL A 410 -4.19 40.90 4.32
CA VAL A 410 -3.59 42.24 4.14
C VAL A 410 -3.94 43.14 5.31
N THR A 411 -5.21 43.18 5.68
CA THR A 411 -5.74 44.04 6.76
C THR A 411 -5.09 43.75 8.11
N HIS A 412 -4.79 42.47 8.40
CA HIS A 412 -4.24 42.03 9.67
C HIS A 412 -2.71 41.84 9.65
N TYR A 413 -2.04 42.24 8.56
CA TYR A 413 -0.58 42.12 8.41
C TYR A 413 -0.06 40.67 8.59
N LEU A 414 -0.82 39.69 8.09
CA LEU A 414 -0.44 38.28 8.14
C LEU A 414 0.10 37.84 6.76
N PRO A 415 1.28 37.18 6.69
CA PRO A 415 1.78 36.63 5.44
C PRO A 415 1.00 35.38 5.03
N VAL A 416 0.72 35.26 3.73
CA VAL A 416 0.14 34.06 3.11
C VAL A 416 0.50 34.06 1.63
N ASP A 417 0.81 32.88 1.11
CA ASP A 417 1.22 32.69 -0.28
C ASP A 417 0.15 31.99 -1.10
N THR A 418 -0.63 31.09 -0.50
CA THR A 418 -1.49 30.19 -1.24
C THR A 418 -2.86 30.02 -0.60
N PHE A 419 -3.91 30.11 -1.42
CA PHE A 419 -5.28 29.79 -1.05
C PHE A 419 -5.76 28.53 -1.74
N TRP A 420 -6.55 27.73 -1.04
CA TRP A 420 -6.99 26.41 -1.47
C TRP A 420 -8.50 26.37 -1.66
N LEU A 421 -8.95 25.72 -2.72
CA LEU A 421 -10.35 25.41 -2.94
C LEU A 421 -10.56 23.91 -2.88
N ASP A 422 -11.26 23.49 -1.84
CA ASP A 422 -11.74 22.13 -1.60
C ASP A 422 -13.02 21.85 -2.42
N ILE A 423 -13.59 20.65 -2.37
CA ILE A 423 -14.53 20.06 -3.33
C ILE A 423 -15.77 20.90 -3.68
N GLU A 424 -16.21 21.82 -2.82
CA GLU A 424 -17.40 22.66 -3.06
C GLU A 424 -17.20 23.76 -4.12
N TYR A 425 -15.99 23.97 -4.64
CA TYR A 425 -15.79 24.83 -5.82
C TYR A 425 -16.38 24.22 -7.10
N ALA A 426 -16.41 22.89 -7.15
CA ALA A 426 -16.74 22.14 -8.34
C ALA A 426 -18.26 22.03 -8.53
N ASN A 427 -18.71 22.12 -9.78
CA ASN A 427 -20.11 22.00 -10.18
C ASN A 427 -20.66 20.60 -9.90
N GLY A 428 -21.29 20.41 -8.73
CA GLY A 428 -21.79 19.10 -8.32
C GLY A 428 -20.70 18.03 -8.25
N LYS A 429 -19.47 18.44 -7.89
CA LYS A 429 -18.25 17.61 -7.81
C LYS A 429 -17.80 17.05 -9.16
N ARG A 430 -18.10 17.77 -10.25
CA ARG A 430 -17.40 17.62 -11.54
C ARG A 430 -16.11 18.45 -11.46
N TYR A 431 -14.97 17.80 -11.26
CA TYR A 431 -13.69 18.51 -11.12
C TYR A 431 -13.30 19.27 -12.39
N LEU A 432 -12.58 20.38 -12.22
CA LEU A 432 -12.25 21.32 -13.30
C LEU A 432 -13.49 21.89 -14.04
N ASP A 433 -14.63 21.93 -13.35
CA ASP A 433 -15.86 22.60 -13.77
C ASP A 433 -16.39 23.43 -12.59
N TRP A 434 -16.53 24.75 -12.75
CA TRP A 434 -16.87 25.66 -11.66
C TRP A 434 -18.36 25.63 -11.33
N ASP A 435 -18.71 25.63 -10.04
CA ASP A 435 -20.05 26.05 -9.63
C ASP A 435 -20.24 27.53 -9.99
N ALA A 436 -20.93 27.80 -11.10
CA ALA A 436 -21.09 29.14 -11.65
C ALA A 436 -21.89 30.11 -10.75
N VAL A 437 -22.62 29.60 -9.75
CA VAL A 437 -23.30 30.45 -8.76
C VAL A 437 -22.31 30.93 -7.70
N LYS A 438 -21.46 30.04 -7.22
CA LYS A 438 -20.46 30.35 -6.17
C LYS A 438 -19.21 31.05 -6.73
N PHE A 439 -18.78 30.67 -7.94
CA PHE A 439 -17.55 31.14 -8.59
C PHE A 439 -17.84 31.65 -10.01
N PRO A 440 -18.60 32.75 -10.15
CA PRO A 440 -19.02 33.26 -11.46
C PRO A 440 -17.87 33.87 -12.29
N ASN A 441 -16.79 34.33 -11.67
CA ASN A 441 -15.66 34.98 -12.34
C ASN A 441 -14.32 34.41 -11.84
N PRO A 442 -14.00 33.14 -12.13
CA PRO A 442 -12.82 32.47 -11.58
C PRO A 442 -11.49 33.07 -12.09
N ASP A 443 -11.45 33.55 -13.34
CA ASP A 443 -10.29 34.28 -13.88
C ASP A 443 -9.99 35.55 -13.06
N GLN A 444 -11.03 36.32 -12.70
CA GLN A 444 -10.88 37.50 -11.85
C GLN A 444 -10.41 37.14 -10.44
N MET A 445 -10.89 36.02 -9.88
CA MET A 445 -10.43 35.54 -8.58
C MET A 445 -8.93 35.22 -8.59
N VAL A 446 -8.43 34.60 -9.66
CA VAL A 446 -6.99 34.36 -9.83
C VAL A 446 -6.22 35.67 -10.00
N ASP A 447 -6.75 36.62 -10.78
CA ASP A 447 -6.15 37.94 -10.96
C ASP A 447 -6.04 38.71 -9.62
N ASP A 448 -7.07 38.65 -8.77
CA ASP A 448 -7.09 39.28 -7.43
C ASP A 448 -6.03 38.68 -6.48
N LEU A 449 -5.82 37.35 -6.53
CA LEU A 449 -4.77 36.68 -5.75
C LEU A 449 -3.38 37.07 -6.26
N THR A 450 -3.18 36.98 -7.58
CA THR A 450 -1.88 37.21 -8.22
C THR A 450 -1.43 38.66 -8.14
N ALA A 451 -2.34 39.63 -8.02
CA ALA A 451 -2.03 41.03 -7.74
C ALA A 451 -1.18 41.23 -6.46
N ASN A 452 -1.26 40.28 -5.52
CA ASN A 452 -0.47 40.25 -4.28
C ASN A 452 0.60 39.14 -4.29
N GLY A 453 0.93 38.58 -5.46
CA GLY A 453 1.88 37.48 -5.61
C GLY A 453 1.37 36.11 -5.14
N ARG A 454 0.11 36.01 -4.69
CA ARG A 454 -0.48 34.77 -4.14
C ARG A 454 -0.90 33.80 -5.23
N LYS A 455 -1.09 32.53 -4.84
CA LYS A 455 -1.42 31.40 -5.71
C LYS A 455 -2.73 30.75 -5.33
N LEU A 456 -3.35 30.08 -6.29
CA LEU A 456 -4.52 29.23 -6.12
C LEU A 456 -4.13 27.76 -6.25
N VAL A 457 -4.56 26.95 -5.28
CA VAL A 457 -4.59 25.49 -5.37
C VAL A 457 -6.05 25.05 -5.45
N VAL A 458 -6.38 24.12 -6.34
CA VAL A 458 -7.72 23.52 -6.45
C VAL A 458 -7.63 22.01 -6.28
N ILE A 459 -8.60 21.43 -5.59
CA ILE A 459 -8.70 19.97 -5.47
C ILE A 459 -9.12 19.32 -6.79
N PHE A 460 -8.53 18.16 -7.10
CA PHE A 460 -8.82 17.37 -8.30
C PHE A 460 -8.63 15.88 -8.01
N ASP A 461 -9.73 15.21 -7.66
CA ASP A 461 -9.69 13.82 -7.23
C ASP A 461 -9.90 12.84 -8.39
N PRO A 462 -9.37 11.61 -8.31
CA PRO A 462 -9.38 10.65 -9.40
C PRO A 462 -10.71 9.89 -9.54
N HIS A 463 -11.81 10.36 -8.95
CA HIS A 463 -13.14 9.80 -9.18
C HIS A 463 -13.95 10.71 -10.11
N ILE A 464 -14.37 10.17 -11.26
CA ILE A 464 -15.10 10.89 -12.29
C ILE A 464 -16.60 10.60 -12.11
N LYS A 465 -17.37 11.64 -11.76
CA LYS A 465 -18.84 11.55 -11.65
C LYS A 465 -19.45 10.82 -12.85
N LEU A 466 -20.31 9.83 -12.57
CA LEU A 466 -21.09 9.11 -13.58
C LEU A 466 -22.19 10.04 -14.12
N ASP A 467 -21.82 10.88 -15.08
CA ASP A 467 -22.70 11.79 -15.79
C ASP A 467 -22.28 11.89 -17.25
N HIS A 468 -22.98 11.16 -18.12
CA HIS A 468 -22.65 11.12 -19.54
C HIS A 468 -22.93 12.44 -20.29
N ASN A 469 -23.58 13.42 -19.67
CA ASN A 469 -23.70 14.77 -20.24
C ASN A 469 -22.46 15.62 -19.97
N TRP A 470 -21.59 15.21 -19.04
CA TRP A 470 -20.33 15.89 -18.75
C TRP A 470 -19.23 15.39 -19.70
N PRO A 471 -18.61 16.27 -20.52
CA PRO A 471 -17.63 15.86 -21.53
C PRO A 471 -16.47 15.03 -21.01
N THR A 472 -15.95 15.32 -19.82
CA THR A 472 -14.86 14.54 -19.21
C THR A 472 -15.28 13.09 -18.99
N CYS A 473 -16.49 12.87 -18.47
CA CYS A 473 -17.01 11.53 -18.22
C CYS A 473 -17.27 10.76 -19.52
N SER A 474 -17.90 11.40 -20.51
CA SER A 474 -18.22 10.74 -21.78
C SER A 474 -16.98 10.45 -22.61
N GLN A 475 -16.01 11.37 -22.69
CA GLN A 475 -14.75 11.13 -23.40
C GLN A 475 -13.95 9.97 -22.80
N ALA A 476 -13.83 9.91 -21.48
CA ALA A 476 -13.13 8.80 -20.82
C ALA A 476 -13.87 7.47 -21.00
N LYS A 477 -15.21 7.49 -21.01
CA LYS A 477 -16.03 6.30 -21.32
C LYS A 477 -15.78 5.80 -22.75
N GLU A 478 -15.80 6.70 -23.73
CA GLU A 478 -15.56 6.39 -25.14
C GLU A 478 -14.12 5.91 -25.41
N GLY A 479 -13.13 6.51 -24.74
CA GLY A 479 -11.73 6.06 -24.77
C GLY A 479 -11.47 4.77 -23.99
N GLY A 480 -12.47 4.27 -23.25
CA GLY A 480 -12.34 3.11 -22.39
C GLY A 480 -11.32 3.28 -21.28
N PHE A 481 -11.15 4.50 -20.75
CA PHE A 481 -10.08 4.90 -19.83
C PHE A 481 -10.28 4.49 -18.37
N TYR A 482 -11.43 3.94 -18.02
CA TYR A 482 -11.70 3.49 -16.65
C TYR A 482 -11.23 2.06 -16.40
N VAL A 483 -10.90 1.80 -15.14
CA VAL A 483 -10.61 0.45 -14.60
C VAL A 483 -11.85 -0.45 -14.74
N LYS A 484 -11.66 -1.77 -14.84
CA LYS A 484 -12.73 -2.72 -15.20
C LYS A 484 -13.12 -3.63 -14.04
N LYS A 485 -14.37 -4.08 -14.03
CA LYS A 485 -14.86 -5.09 -13.07
C LYS A 485 -14.22 -6.48 -13.31
N PRO A 486 -14.03 -7.30 -12.27
CA PRO A 486 -13.64 -8.71 -12.42
C PRO A 486 -14.69 -9.49 -13.22
N GLY A 487 -14.26 -10.48 -14.02
CA GLY A 487 -15.14 -11.49 -14.65
C GLY A 487 -16.20 -10.95 -15.64
N GLY A 488 -16.29 -9.64 -15.84
CA GLY A 488 -17.20 -9.04 -16.82
C GLY A 488 -16.71 -9.25 -18.24
N LYS A 489 -17.55 -8.86 -19.23
CA LYS A 489 -16.99 -8.59 -20.57
C LYS A 489 -15.83 -7.59 -20.38
N PRO A 490 -14.69 -7.73 -21.08
CA PRO A 490 -13.48 -6.91 -20.91
C PRO A 490 -13.67 -5.38 -21.00
N THR A 491 -14.89 -4.93 -21.29
CA THR A 491 -15.32 -3.56 -21.51
C THR A 491 -16.14 -2.98 -20.35
N THR A 492 -16.45 -3.74 -19.29
CA THR A 492 -17.33 -3.25 -18.22
C THR A 492 -16.53 -2.42 -17.20
N ASP A 493 -16.76 -1.12 -17.19
CA ASP A 493 -16.13 -0.20 -16.23
C ASP A 493 -16.55 -0.51 -14.79
N PHE A 494 -15.61 -0.40 -13.87
CA PHE A 494 -15.89 -0.39 -12.44
C PHE A 494 -16.51 0.95 -12.05
N ASP A 495 -17.64 0.89 -11.37
CA ASP A 495 -18.32 2.01 -10.76
C ASP A 495 -18.54 1.75 -9.26
N GLY A 496 -18.62 2.84 -8.50
CA GLY A 496 -18.71 2.86 -7.05
C GLY A 496 -19.12 4.26 -6.58
N TRP A 497 -19.18 4.48 -5.27
CA TRP A 497 -19.62 5.76 -4.70
C TRP A 497 -18.45 6.54 -4.11
N CYS A 498 -18.42 7.85 -4.36
CA CYS A 498 -17.55 8.82 -3.70
C CYS A 498 -18.30 10.16 -3.57
N TRP A 499 -17.61 11.29 -3.43
CA TRP A 499 -18.22 12.62 -3.25
C TRP A 499 -19.34 13.00 -4.24
N PRO A 500 -19.22 12.75 -5.56
CA PRO A 500 -20.28 13.07 -6.50
C PRO A 500 -21.40 12.01 -6.58
N GLY A 501 -21.39 11.00 -5.70
CA GLY A 501 -22.21 9.80 -5.79
C GLY A 501 -21.56 8.76 -6.70
N SER A 502 -22.36 8.12 -7.57
CA SER A 502 -21.85 7.15 -8.55
C SER A 502 -20.72 7.75 -9.40
N SER A 503 -19.59 7.04 -9.46
CA SER A 503 -18.35 7.50 -10.06
C SER A 503 -17.61 6.36 -10.77
N TYR A 504 -16.73 6.72 -11.69
CA TYR A 504 -15.73 5.86 -12.32
C TYR A 504 -14.32 6.26 -11.89
N TRP A 505 -13.35 5.34 -11.97
CA TRP A 505 -11.94 5.60 -11.66
C TRP A 505 -11.06 5.40 -12.91
N PRO A 506 -10.25 6.40 -13.31
CA PRO A 506 -9.33 6.25 -14.43
C PRO A 506 -8.24 5.22 -14.17
N ASP A 507 -7.86 4.49 -15.21
CA ASP A 507 -6.82 3.47 -15.22
C ASP A 507 -5.45 4.08 -15.51
N PHE A 508 -4.83 4.68 -14.50
CA PHE A 508 -3.53 5.36 -14.63
C PHE A 508 -2.35 4.41 -14.90
N TYR A 509 -2.55 3.09 -14.89
CA TYR A 509 -1.54 2.17 -15.41
C TYR A 509 -1.32 2.41 -16.91
N ARG A 510 -2.32 2.91 -17.63
CA ARG A 510 -2.25 3.15 -19.08
C ARG A 510 -1.75 4.56 -19.41
N GLY A 511 -0.72 4.65 -20.25
CA GLY A 511 -0.06 5.92 -20.59
C GLY A 511 -0.96 6.91 -21.34
N GLU A 512 -1.92 6.42 -22.12
CA GLU A 512 -2.95 7.23 -22.77
C GLU A 512 -3.90 7.89 -21.76
N VAL A 513 -4.19 7.24 -20.62
CA VAL A 513 -5.01 7.80 -19.55
C VAL A 513 -4.25 8.89 -18.80
N VAL A 514 -2.96 8.67 -18.55
CA VAL A 514 -2.04 9.70 -18.02
C VAL A 514 -2.03 10.93 -18.93
N ASN A 515 -1.93 10.73 -20.25
CA ASN A 515 -1.94 11.82 -21.23
C ASN A 515 -3.28 12.56 -21.27
N TRP A 516 -4.40 11.82 -21.22
CA TRP A 516 -5.74 12.41 -21.17
C TRP A 516 -5.90 13.27 -19.91
N TRP A 517 -5.56 12.74 -18.74
CA TRP A 517 -5.64 13.47 -17.47
C TRP A 517 -4.81 14.75 -17.48
N ALA A 518 -3.56 14.66 -17.95
CA ALA A 518 -2.67 15.82 -18.09
C ALA A 518 -3.25 16.90 -19.02
N ASN A 519 -3.98 16.51 -20.07
CA ASN A 519 -4.62 17.44 -21.00
C ASN A 519 -5.87 18.12 -20.42
N LEU A 520 -6.53 17.55 -19.40
CA LEU A 520 -7.64 18.24 -18.72
C LEU A 520 -7.18 19.53 -18.05
N LEU A 521 -5.94 19.55 -17.54
CA LEU A 521 -5.34 20.72 -16.87
C LEU A 521 -4.93 21.85 -17.83
N THR A 522 -4.92 21.58 -19.14
CA THR A 522 -4.58 22.57 -20.17
C THR A 522 -5.81 23.21 -20.82
N ASP A 523 -7.02 22.76 -20.49
CA ASP A 523 -8.27 23.32 -21.04
C ASP A 523 -8.46 24.78 -20.59
N GLY A 524 -8.56 25.68 -21.57
CA GLY A 524 -8.81 27.11 -21.35
C GLY A 524 -10.23 27.42 -20.89
N LYS A 525 -11.14 26.45 -20.87
CA LYS A 525 -12.51 26.62 -20.34
C LYS A 525 -12.57 26.68 -18.82
N PHE A 526 -11.66 25.98 -18.12
CA PHE A 526 -11.64 26.02 -16.66
C PHE A 526 -11.07 27.34 -16.15
N LEU A 527 -9.89 27.72 -16.65
CA LEU A 527 -9.26 29.02 -16.44
C LEU A 527 -8.55 29.40 -17.73
N SER A 528 -8.57 30.69 -18.10
CA SER A 528 -7.86 31.18 -19.28
C SER A 528 -6.41 30.69 -19.29
N SER A 529 -5.90 30.33 -20.47
CA SER A 529 -4.62 29.60 -20.60
C SER A 529 -3.39 30.35 -20.09
N ASP A 530 -3.48 31.67 -19.90
CA ASP A 530 -2.45 32.53 -19.34
C ASP A 530 -2.45 32.57 -17.79
N ARG A 531 -3.47 32.01 -17.15
CA ARG A 531 -3.61 31.97 -15.69
C ARG A 531 -3.11 30.66 -15.13
N MET A 532 -2.25 30.72 -14.13
CA MET A 532 -1.74 29.53 -13.45
C MET A 532 -2.55 29.19 -12.20
N PHE A 533 -2.72 27.89 -11.98
CA PHE A 533 -3.19 27.31 -10.73
C PHE A 533 -2.38 26.04 -10.45
N TYR A 534 -2.48 25.53 -9.23
CA TYR A 534 -1.82 24.32 -8.77
C TYR A 534 -2.85 23.34 -8.21
N VAL A 535 -2.43 22.10 -7.95
CA VAL A 535 -3.39 21.01 -7.73
C VAL A 535 -3.18 20.32 -6.40
N TRP A 536 -4.30 19.96 -5.78
CA TRP A 536 -4.39 19.02 -4.68
C TRP A 536 -5.07 17.75 -5.19
N ASN A 537 -4.36 16.62 -5.23
CA ASN A 537 -4.93 15.32 -5.51
C ASN A 537 -5.26 14.62 -4.18
N ASP A 538 -6.54 14.61 -3.82
CA ASP A 538 -7.05 13.86 -2.68
C ASP A 538 -7.73 12.57 -3.13
N MET A 539 -8.16 11.75 -2.17
CA MET A 539 -8.99 10.56 -2.39
C MET A 539 -8.33 9.55 -3.36
N ASN A 540 -7.00 9.58 -3.47
CA ASN A 540 -6.23 8.90 -4.50
C ASN A 540 -5.58 7.60 -4.03
N GLU A 541 -6.09 7.00 -2.95
CA GLU A 541 -5.70 5.66 -2.50
C GLU A 541 -5.93 4.56 -3.55
N PRO A 542 -7.06 4.44 -4.28
CA PRO A 542 -8.25 5.33 -4.39
C PRO A 542 -9.37 5.10 -3.36
N SER A 543 -9.93 6.19 -2.82
CA SER A 543 -11.07 6.11 -1.91
C SER A 543 -12.37 5.78 -2.65
N VAL A 544 -13.09 4.76 -2.15
CA VAL A 544 -14.39 4.30 -2.64
C VAL A 544 -15.30 4.05 -1.43
N PHE A 545 -16.26 4.94 -1.17
CA PHE A 545 -17.12 4.89 0.02
C PHE A 545 -17.95 3.62 0.14
N SER A 546 -18.32 3.05 -1.01
CA SER A 546 -19.07 1.79 -1.09
C SER A 546 -18.17 0.56 -1.19
N GLY A 547 -16.86 0.71 -1.04
CA GLY A 547 -15.88 -0.37 -1.17
C GLY A 547 -15.50 -1.00 0.16
N ALA A 548 -14.96 -2.22 0.11
CA ALA A 548 -14.33 -2.83 1.27
C ALA A 548 -13.16 -1.95 1.72
N GLU A 549 -13.10 -1.65 3.03
CA GLU A 549 -12.03 -0.80 3.59
C GLU A 549 -11.99 0.60 2.96
N VAL A 550 -13.12 1.09 2.41
CA VAL A 550 -13.22 2.41 1.77
C VAL A 550 -12.30 2.53 0.55
N THR A 551 -12.01 1.42 -0.13
CA THR A 551 -11.14 1.41 -1.31
C THR A 551 -11.65 0.51 -2.43
N ILE A 552 -11.00 0.59 -3.59
CA ILE A 552 -11.40 -0.16 -4.79
C ILE A 552 -11.21 -1.69 -4.60
N PRO A 553 -12.13 -2.55 -5.09
CA PRO A 553 -12.05 -3.99 -4.89
C PRO A 553 -10.75 -4.61 -5.41
N ARG A 554 -10.27 -5.64 -4.70
CA ARG A 554 -8.98 -6.31 -4.94
C ARG A 554 -8.84 -6.92 -6.34
N ASP A 555 -9.93 -7.41 -6.90
CA ASP A 555 -10.01 -8.07 -8.19
C ASP A 555 -10.44 -7.13 -9.33
N THR A 556 -10.48 -5.81 -9.09
CA THR A 556 -10.63 -4.80 -10.15
C THR A 556 -9.45 -4.89 -11.12
N ILE A 557 -9.71 -4.78 -12.42
CA ILE A 557 -8.71 -5.00 -13.47
C ILE A 557 -8.18 -3.67 -14.02
N PHE A 558 -6.85 -3.55 -14.00
CA PHE A 558 -6.03 -2.46 -14.51
C PHE A 558 -5.23 -2.92 -15.74
N GLY A 559 -5.11 -2.05 -16.75
CA GLY A 559 -4.39 -2.35 -17.98
C GLY A 559 -4.91 -3.57 -18.77
N GLY A 560 -6.09 -4.08 -18.40
CA GLY A 560 -6.64 -5.33 -18.91
C GLY A 560 -5.97 -6.62 -18.42
N VAL A 561 -5.01 -6.54 -17.50
CA VAL A 561 -4.16 -7.70 -17.12
C VAL A 561 -3.94 -7.82 -15.61
N TRP A 562 -3.78 -6.71 -14.90
CA TRP A 562 -3.38 -6.70 -13.49
C TRP A 562 -4.59 -6.50 -12.59
N GLU A 563 -4.63 -7.20 -11.45
CA GLU A 563 -5.63 -6.96 -10.43
C GLU A 563 -5.20 -5.76 -9.55
N ASN A 564 -6.15 -5.06 -8.94
CA ASN A 564 -5.85 -3.98 -7.99
C ASN A 564 -4.89 -4.45 -6.89
N ARG A 565 -5.05 -5.69 -6.39
CA ARG A 565 -4.13 -6.26 -5.37
C ARG A 565 -2.66 -6.25 -5.78
N ASP A 566 -2.37 -6.29 -7.08
CA ASP A 566 -1.01 -6.35 -7.62
C ASP A 566 -0.29 -5.00 -7.52
N LEU A 567 -1.03 -3.89 -7.52
CA LEU A 567 -0.51 -2.54 -7.77
C LEU A 567 -1.11 -1.44 -6.90
N HIS A 568 -1.95 -1.80 -5.92
CA HIS A 568 -2.78 -0.89 -5.16
C HIS A 568 -2.04 0.36 -4.69
N ASN A 569 -0.90 0.16 -4.02
CA ASN A 569 -0.15 1.26 -3.42
C ASN A 569 0.51 2.18 -4.46
N LEU A 570 0.56 1.83 -5.75
CA LEU A 570 1.04 2.70 -6.83
C LEU A 570 -0.03 3.63 -7.40
N TYR A 571 -1.32 3.38 -7.16
CA TYR A 571 -2.39 4.16 -7.80
C TYR A 571 -2.24 5.66 -7.53
N GLY A 572 -2.08 6.03 -6.26
CA GLY A 572 -1.86 7.42 -5.86
C GLY A 572 -0.63 8.06 -6.51
N LEU A 573 0.47 7.30 -6.64
CA LEU A 573 1.68 7.73 -7.34
C LEU A 573 1.39 8.12 -8.78
N TRP A 574 0.63 7.30 -9.50
CA TRP A 574 0.31 7.55 -10.89
C TRP A 574 -0.62 8.76 -11.08
N VAL A 575 -1.58 8.96 -10.17
CA VAL A 575 -2.46 10.13 -10.18
C VAL A 575 -1.64 11.42 -10.10
N HIS A 576 -0.80 11.56 -9.07
CA HIS A 576 -0.05 12.81 -8.88
C HIS A 576 1.05 13.00 -9.93
N ASN A 577 1.59 11.91 -10.50
CA ASN A 577 2.50 11.99 -11.65
C ASN A 577 1.79 12.52 -12.92
N ALA A 578 0.58 12.06 -13.20
CA ALA A 578 -0.22 12.56 -14.32
C ALA A 578 -0.59 14.05 -14.15
N THR A 579 -0.96 14.45 -12.93
CA THR A 579 -1.24 15.85 -12.58
C THR A 579 -0.01 16.73 -12.74
N TRP A 580 1.15 16.26 -12.27
CA TRP A 580 2.43 16.97 -12.41
C TRP A 580 2.75 17.26 -13.88
N GLU A 581 2.58 16.27 -14.76
CA GLU A 581 2.77 16.43 -16.20
C GLU A 581 1.75 17.42 -16.82
N GLY A 582 0.51 17.44 -16.34
CA GLY A 582 -0.49 18.43 -16.79
C GLY A 582 -0.11 19.87 -16.45
N LEU A 583 0.40 20.12 -15.24
CA LEU A 583 0.90 21.43 -14.82
C LEU A 583 2.14 21.88 -15.61
N LEU A 584 3.03 20.93 -15.93
CA LEU A 584 4.13 21.19 -16.85
C LEU A 584 3.61 21.59 -18.24
N ARG A 585 2.61 20.90 -18.79
CA ARG A 585 2.04 21.25 -20.10
C ARG A 585 1.35 22.61 -20.08
N ARG A 586 0.58 22.92 -19.03
CA ARG A 586 -0.14 24.20 -18.91
C ARG A 586 0.80 25.39 -19.03
N SER A 587 1.95 25.32 -18.38
CA SER A 587 2.96 26.38 -18.41
C SER A 587 3.94 26.30 -19.59
N ASN A 588 3.72 25.40 -20.57
CA ASN A 588 4.73 25.07 -21.59
C ASN A 588 6.10 24.76 -20.99
N ARG A 589 6.11 24.07 -19.84
CA ARG A 589 7.27 23.67 -19.05
C ARG A 589 8.11 24.85 -18.53
N SER A 590 7.56 26.06 -18.50
CA SER A 590 8.25 27.24 -17.99
C SER A 590 8.17 27.37 -16.46
N GLU A 591 7.16 26.78 -15.83
CA GLU A 591 6.95 26.84 -14.38
C GLU A 591 7.20 25.49 -13.70
N ARG A 592 7.70 25.53 -12.45
CA ARG A 592 7.79 24.33 -11.61
C ARG A 592 6.41 23.99 -11.05
N PRO A 593 5.91 22.75 -11.22
CA PRO A 593 4.62 22.37 -10.66
C PRO A 593 4.63 22.33 -9.12
N PHE A 594 3.43 22.41 -8.55
CA PHE A 594 3.14 22.07 -7.17
C PHE A 594 1.90 21.17 -7.17
N VAL A 595 2.06 19.97 -6.61
CA VAL A 595 0.99 19.00 -6.41
C VAL A 595 1.06 18.54 -4.97
N LEU A 596 -0.04 18.65 -4.22
CA LEU A 596 -0.19 17.98 -2.93
C LEU A 596 -0.94 16.66 -3.16
N THR A 597 -0.51 15.57 -2.53
CA THR A 597 -1.16 14.25 -2.68
C THR A 597 -1.37 13.54 -1.35
N ARG A 598 -2.50 12.83 -1.19
CA ARG A 598 -2.79 12.06 0.02
C ARG A 598 -2.10 10.71 -0.02
N ALA A 599 -2.39 9.93 -1.05
CA ALA A 599 -1.77 8.63 -1.26
C ALA A 599 -0.46 8.73 -2.04
N PHE A 600 0.54 7.99 -1.57
CA PHE A 600 1.90 8.00 -2.12
C PHE A 600 2.58 6.64 -2.05
N PHE A 601 3.65 6.49 -2.84
CA PHE A 601 4.54 5.34 -2.83
C PHE A 601 6.01 5.76 -2.87
N ALA A 602 6.93 4.80 -2.80
CA ALA A 602 8.33 5.02 -3.11
C ALA A 602 8.47 5.71 -4.48
N GLY A 603 9.08 6.90 -4.52
CA GLY A 603 9.21 7.70 -5.75
C GLY A 603 8.30 8.94 -5.81
N SER A 604 7.28 9.02 -4.95
CA SER A 604 6.35 10.16 -4.94
C SER A 604 7.02 11.51 -4.67
N GLN A 605 8.17 11.52 -3.98
CA GLN A 605 8.96 12.73 -3.74
C GLN A 605 9.36 13.48 -5.01
N ARG A 606 9.34 12.82 -6.18
CA ARG A 606 9.70 13.43 -7.47
C ARG A 606 8.64 14.37 -8.01
N THR A 607 7.38 14.22 -7.59
CA THR A 607 6.24 14.88 -8.25
C THR A 607 5.14 15.34 -7.29
N SER A 608 5.34 15.28 -5.98
CA SER A 608 4.37 15.79 -5.01
C SER A 608 4.96 16.18 -3.67
N ALA A 609 4.25 17.07 -2.95
CA ALA A 609 4.27 17.14 -1.50
C ALA A 609 3.18 16.20 -0.95
N VAL A 610 3.32 15.80 0.32
CA VAL A 610 2.34 14.95 1.03
C VAL A 610 1.93 15.61 2.34
N TRP A 611 0.76 15.27 2.87
CA TRP A 611 0.32 15.61 4.21
C TRP A 611 -0.32 14.39 4.86
N THR A 612 -0.45 14.38 6.19
CA THR A 612 -0.86 13.20 6.95
C THR A 612 -2.36 12.97 7.02
N GLY A 613 -3.10 13.42 5.99
CA GLY A 613 -4.56 13.27 5.91
C GLY A 613 -5.35 13.95 7.03
N ASP A 614 -6.46 13.32 7.41
CA ASP A 614 -7.52 13.88 8.26
C ASP A 614 -7.21 13.68 9.75
N ASN A 615 -6.27 14.48 10.25
CA ASN A 615 -5.89 14.49 11.66
C ASN A 615 -6.94 15.21 12.54
N PHE A 616 -6.79 15.08 13.87
CA PHE A 616 -7.63 15.81 14.82
C PHE A 616 -6.97 17.07 15.37
N ALA A 617 -7.80 18.05 15.74
CA ALA A 617 -7.39 19.24 16.49
C ALA A 617 -7.17 18.92 17.98
N SER A 618 -6.17 18.07 18.27
CA SER A 618 -5.78 17.67 19.63
C SER A 618 -4.28 17.84 19.86
N TRP A 619 -3.87 17.90 21.14
CA TRP A 619 -2.45 18.00 21.51
C TRP A 619 -1.65 16.77 21.07
N GLU A 620 -2.27 15.59 21.10
CA GLU A 620 -1.66 14.33 20.74
C GLU A 620 -1.43 14.24 19.22
N HIS A 621 -2.37 14.72 18.40
CA HIS A 621 -2.18 14.83 16.94
C HIS A 621 -1.17 15.92 16.56
N LEU A 622 -1.08 17.02 17.33
CA LEU A 622 0.01 17.97 17.17
C LEU A 622 1.36 17.30 17.48
N GLN A 623 1.44 16.52 18.56
CA GLN A 623 2.68 15.84 18.95
C GLN A 623 3.13 14.80 17.93
N VAL A 624 2.22 13.98 17.40
CA VAL A 624 2.55 12.92 16.42
C VAL A 624 2.93 13.47 15.04
N SER A 625 2.68 14.76 14.78
CA SER A 625 3.07 15.41 13.52
C SER A 625 4.57 15.66 13.39
N LEU A 626 5.34 15.48 14.48
CA LEU A 626 6.80 15.56 14.54
C LEU A 626 7.42 14.16 14.47
#